data_AF-A0A3M8G0Y8-F1
#
_entry.id   AF-A0A3M8G0Y8-F1
#
_cell.length_a   1.000
_cell.length_b   1.000
_cell.length_c   1.000
_cell.angle_alpha   90.00
_cell.angle_beta   90.00
_cell.angle_gamma   90.00
#
_symmetry.space_group_name_H-M   'P 1'
#
loop_
_entity.id
_entity.type
_entity.pdbx_description
1 polymer ?
#
loop_
_entity_poly.entity_id
_entity_poly.type
_entity_poly.pdbx_seq_one_letter_code
_entity_poly.pdbx_strand_id
1 'polypeptide(L)'
;MLIGKKLSTAQLYTKALPALIAFSFSPFLFFNPFDASDNPFSYIIRETYSDVELQHKRLISEEDSIYSLAQIPYIALTKEGDPFSGVENIYSKKTDILMSSNVFVDGLSVHLKVFDEDGAERATVDTFYNAYKTKKTSTRYYQSGTLRNELIFSSPYHNGKRVFKFWDSDGHLQTVLISGSDQTGTEFSELINYDPEGNVIFHERRENDELVEKIK
;
A
#
# COMPACT_ATOMS: atom_id res chain seq x y z
N MET A 1 50.46 -25.31 14.11
CA MET A 1 50.94 -24.09 13.42
C MET A 1 50.08 -23.88 12.19
N LEU A 2 48.96 -23.16 12.31
CA LEU A 2 48.07 -22.82 11.20
C LEU A 2 48.31 -21.37 10.83
N ILE A 3 48.87 -21.17 9.64
CA ILE A 3 49.24 -19.88 9.08
C ILE A 3 47.95 -19.14 8.70
N GLY A 4 47.61 -18.10 9.45
CA GLY A 4 46.54 -17.17 9.10
C GLY A 4 46.94 -16.36 7.86
N LYS A 5 46.30 -16.62 6.73
CA LYS A 5 46.36 -15.71 5.57
C LYS A 5 45.64 -14.42 5.95
N LYS A 6 46.40 -13.34 6.18
CA LYS A 6 45.86 -11.97 6.18
C LYS A 6 45.32 -11.67 4.78
N LEU A 7 44.01 -11.66 4.63
CA LEU A 7 43.34 -11.08 3.48
C LEU A 7 43.60 -9.57 3.48
N SER A 8 44.09 -9.02 2.37
CA SER A 8 44.34 -7.59 2.26
C SER A 8 43.00 -6.84 2.20
N THR A 9 42.95 -5.64 2.78
CA THR A 9 41.75 -4.79 2.85
C THR A 9 41.14 -4.54 1.47
N ALA A 10 41.95 -4.53 0.40
CA ALA A 10 41.50 -4.38 -0.98
C ALA A 10 40.67 -5.57 -1.52
N GLN A 11 40.87 -6.79 -1.00
CA GLN A 11 40.10 -7.98 -1.39
C GLN A 11 38.74 -8.06 -0.67
N LEU A 12 38.57 -7.38 0.46
CA LEU A 12 37.27 -7.24 1.14
C LEU A 12 36.34 -6.30 0.37
N TYR A 13 36.86 -5.20 -0.18
CA TYR A 13 36.04 -4.23 -0.92
C TYR A 13 35.58 -4.72 -2.30
N THR A 14 36.39 -5.52 -3.00
CA THR A 14 36.04 -6.01 -4.35
C THR A 14 35.01 -7.14 -4.33
N LYS A 15 34.84 -7.86 -3.22
CA LYS A 15 33.82 -8.91 -3.07
C LYS A 15 32.58 -8.47 -2.31
N ALA A 16 32.65 -7.41 -1.50
CA ALA A 16 31.50 -6.88 -0.76
C ALA A 16 30.62 -5.94 -1.60
N LEU A 17 31.16 -5.29 -2.63
CA LEU A 17 30.41 -4.31 -3.43
C LEU A 17 29.30 -4.92 -4.31
N PRO A 18 29.47 -6.10 -4.94
CA PRO A 18 28.37 -6.75 -5.67
C PRO A 18 27.29 -7.31 -4.73
N ALA A 19 27.66 -7.68 -3.50
CA ALA A 19 26.71 -8.20 -2.52
C ALA A 19 25.82 -7.07 -1.95
N LEU A 20 26.34 -5.86 -1.77
CA LEU A 20 25.52 -4.71 -1.34
C LEU A 20 24.54 -4.24 -2.42
N ILE A 21 24.87 -4.40 -3.70
CA ILE A 21 23.97 -4.05 -4.82
C ILE A 21 22.91 -5.16 -5.02
N ALA A 22 23.24 -6.43 -4.74
CA ALA A 22 22.27 -7.52 -4.77
C ALA A 22 21.28 -7.51 -3.58
N PHE A 23 21.59 -6.81 -2.48
CA PHE A 23 20.66 -6.60 -1.35
C PHE A 23 19.84 -5.30 -1.46
N SER A 24 20.15 -4.41 -2.40
CA SER A 24 19.34 -3.20 -2.67
C SER A 24 18.25 -3.40 -3.73
N PHE A 25 18.21 -4.56 -4.38
CA PHE A 25 17.18 -4.94 -5.36
C PHE A 25 16.48 -6.22 -4.88
N SER A 26 15.18 -6.13 -4.58
CA SER A 26 14.28 -7.23 -4.13
C SER A 26 14.01 -7.37 -2.63
N PRO A 27 13.59 -6.27 -1.98
CA PRO A 27 12.40 -6.40 -1.12
C PRO A 27 11.17 -5.81 -1.80
N PHE A 28 11.31 -4.78 -2.66
CA PHE A 28 10.14 -4.04 -3.15
C PHE A 28 9.32 -4.72 -4.24
N LEU A 29 9.89 -5.69 -4.97
CA LEU A 29 9.13 -6.51 -5.93
C LEU A 29 8.41 -7.69 -5.26
N PHE A 30 8.69 -7.97 -3.99
CA PHE A 30 8.06 -9.04 -3.21
C PHE A 30 7.37 -8.56 -1.92
N PHE A 31 7.51 -7.29 -1.55
CA PHE A 31 6.55 -6.60 -0.67
C PHE A 31 5.30 -6.26 -1.49
N ASN A 32 4.62 -7.31 -1.91
CA ASN A 32 3.17 -7.29 -1.84
C ASN A 32 2.87 -7.66 -0.38
N PRO A 33 2.66 -6.70 0.56
CA PRO A 33 2.23 -7.04 1.91
C PRO A 33 0.86 -7.76 1.91
N PHE A 34 0.26 -7.88 0.72
CA PHE A 34 -0.97 -8.58 0.41
C PHE A 34 -0.67 -9.68 -0.62
N ASP A 35 0.00 -10.74 -0.17
CA ASP A 35 0.01 -11.98 -0.93
C ASP A 35 -1.44 -12.36 -1.30
N ALA A 36 -1.60 -12.71 -2.56
CA ALA A 36 -2.83 -12.64 -3.34
C ALA A 36 -3.88 -13.71 -3.01
N SER A 37 -3.53 -14.69 -2.18
CA SER A 37 -4.34 -15.88 -1.92
C SER A 37 -5.08 -15.83 -0.58
N ASP A 38 -4.58 -15.08 0.40
CA ASP A 38 -5.20 -14.94 1.70
C ASP A 38 -5.59 -13.48 1.90
N ASN A 39 -6.89 -13.23 1.95
CA ASN A 39 -7.43 -11.97 2.42
C ASN A 39 -6.63 -11.57 3.69
N PRO A 40 -5.93 -10.42 3.75
CA PRO A 40 -5.14 -10.01 4.93
C PRO A 40 -6.00 -9.90 6.20
N PHE A 41 -7.32 -9.85 6.04
CA PHE A 41 -8.30 -9.90 7.11
C PHE A 41 -8.59 -11.33 7.63
N SER A 42 -8.13 -12.40 6.95
CA SER A 42 -8.48 -13.79 7.27
C SER A 42 -8.01 -14.24 8.65
N TYR A 43 -6.88 -13.72 9.14
CA TYR A 43 -6.38 -14.00 10.48
C TYR A 43 -7.18 -13.25 11.56
N ILE A 44 -7.70 -12.06 11.23
CA ILE A 44 -8.55 -11.26 12.13
C ILE A 44 -9.93 -11.91 12.25
N ILE A 45 -10.52 -12.39 11.13
CA ILE A 45 -11.91 -12.88 11.06
C ILE A 45 -12.19 -14.08 12.00
N ARG A 46 -11.19 -14.93 12.32
CA ARG A 46 -11.45 -16.08 13.20
C ARG A 46 -11.74 -15.66 14.64
N GLU A 47 -11.02 -14.67 15.13
CA GLU A 47 -11.07 -14.21 16.53
C GLU A 47 -11.98 -12.98 16.72
N THR A 48 -12.71 -12.57 15.69
CA THR A 48 -13.62 -11.42 15.77
C THR A 48 -15.06 -11.73 15.39
N TYR A 49 -15.98 -10.88 15.80
CA TYR A 49 -17.37 -10.87 15.34
C TYR A 49 -17.77 -9.44 14.93
N SER A 50 -18.77 -9.33 14.05
CA SER A 50 -19.29 -8.06 13.55
C SER A 50 -20.66 -7.78 14.19
N ASP A 51 -21.00 -6.52 14.44
CA ASP A 51 -22.34 -6.11 14.87
C ASP A 51 -23.39 -6.12 13.75
N VAL A 52 -22.93 -6.26 12.50
CA VAL A 52 -23.78 -6.37 11.31
C VAL A 52 -23.38 -7.59 10.47
N GLU A 53 -24.37 -8.30 9.92
CA GLU A 53 -24.12 -9.43 9.03
C GLU A 53 -24.06 -8.93 7.58
N LEU A 54 -22.85 -8.92 7.00
CA LEU A 54 -22.61 -8.45 5.64
C LEU A 54 -22.02 -9.56 4.76
N GLN A 55 -22.44 -9.58 3.50
CA GLN A 55 -21.86 -10.40 2.45
C GLN A 55 -20.91 -9.55 1.63
N HIS A 56 -19.64 -9.97 1.51
CA HIS A 56 -18.67 -9.25 0.68
C HIS A 56 -18.54 -9.91 -0.69
N LYS A 57 -18.85 -9.16 -1.74
CA LYS A 57 -18.69 -9.60 -3.13
C LYS A 57 -17.59 -8.79 -3.81
N ARG A 58 -16.69 -9.45 -4.53
CA ARG A 58 -15.70 -8.77 -5.36
C ARG A 58 -16.39 -8.11 -6.55
N LEU A 59 -16.14 -6.83 -6.76
CA LEU A 59 -16.44 -6.16 -8.02
C LEU A 59 -15.29 -6.45 -8.99
N ILE A 60 -15.30 -7.63 -9.61
CA ILE A 60 -14.37 -7.92 -10.71
C ILE A 60 -14.94 -7.26 -11.96
N SER A 61 -14.28 -6.25 -12.52
CA SER A 61 -14.47 -5.94 -13.94
C SER A 61 -13.56 -6.86 -14.74
N GLU A 62 -14.13 -7.57 -15.72
CA GLU A 62 -13.45 -8.57 -16.56
C GLU A 62 -12.23 -8.05 -17.33
N GLU A 63 -12.00 -6.74 -17.36
CA GLU A 63 -10.90 -6.09 -18.08
C GLU A 63 -9.69 -5.68 -17.20
N ASP A 64 -9.80 -5.75 -15.86
CA ASP A 64 -8.72 -5.29 -14.99
C ASP A 64 -7.68 -6.42 -14.77
N SER A 65 -6.66 -6.35 -15.62
CA SER A 65 -5.36 -7.04 -15.56
C SER A 65 -4.86 -7.29 -14.13
N ILE A 66 -4.15 -8.41 -13.98
CA ILE A 66 -3.42 -8.98 -12.82
C ILE A 66 -2.64 -8.00 -11.89
N TYR A 67 -2.60 -6.71 -12.21
CA TYR A 67 -1.88 -5.66 -11.50
C TYR A 67 -2.77 -4.78 -10.60
N SER A 68 -3.59 -5.38 -9.75
CA SER A 68 -3.49 -5.22 -8.28
C SER A 68 -4.79 -5.61 -7.58
N LEU A 69 -4.73 -6.63 -6.73
CA LEU A 69 -5.80 -6.95 -5.80
C LEU A 69 -6.15 -5.81 -4.84
N ALA A 70 -5.26 -4.82 -4.68
CA ALA A 70 -5.51 -3.60 -3.91
C ALA A 70 -6.59 -2.68 -4.53
N GLN A 71 -6.78 -2.74 -5.86
CA GLN A 71 -7.75 -1.92 -6.59
C GLN A 71 -9.15 -2.50 -6.61
N ILE A 72 -9.29 -3.84 -6.52
CA ILE A 72 -10.58 -4.51 -6.63
C ILE A 72 -11.42 -4.10 -5.41
N PRO A 73 -12.49 -3.30 -5.60
CA PRO A 73 -13.36 -2.98 -4.50
C PRO A 73 -14.20 -4.22 -4.16
N TYR A 74 -14.39 -4.44 -2.86
CA TYR A 74 -15.43 -5.31 -2.39
C TYR A 74 -16.68 -4.45 -2.18
N ILE A 75 -17.83 -4.98 -2.58
CA ILE A 75 -19.12 -4.44 -2.19
C ILE A 75 -19.64 -5.23 -1.00
N ALA A 76 -19.95 -4.53 0.08
CA ALA A 76 -20.64 -5.07 1.23
C ALA A 76 -22.16 -5.02 0.95
N LEU A 77 -22.80 -6.18 1.05
CA LEU A 77 -24.22 -6.37 0.80
C LEU A 77 -24.90 -6.82 2.08
N THR A 78 -26.15 -6.42 2.28
CA THR A 78 -27.01 -7.00 3.32
C THR A 78 -27.33 -8.46 2.98
N LYS A 79 -27.99 -9.16 3.90
CA LYS A 79 -28.48 -10.52 3.68
C LYS A 79 -29.42 -10.65 2.47
N GLU A 80 -30.18 -9.60 2.21
CA GLU A 80 -31.11 -9.49 1.07
C GLU A 80 -30.38 -9.22 -0.25
N GLY A 81 -29.09 -8.88 -0.20
CA GLY A 81 -28.26 -8.60 -1.37
C GLY A 81 -28.17 -7.12 -1.75
N ASP A 82 -28.72 -6.22 -0.95
CA ASP A 82 -28.70 -4.78 -1.20
C ASP A 82 -27.36 -4.15 -0.74
N PRO A 83 -26.81 -3.15 -1.45
CA PRO A 83 -25.59 -2.46 -1.01
C PRO A 83 -25.76 -1.79 0.37
N PHE A 84 -24.88 -2.11 1.30
CA PHE A 84 -24.94 -1.62 2.67
C PHE A 84 -24.44 -0.19 2.80
N SER A 85 -25.21 0.68 3.48
CA SER A 85 -24.77 2.01 3.89
C SER A 85 -24.92 2.13 5.40
N GLY A 86 -23.82 2.40 6.09
CA GLY A 86 -23.81 2.40 7.55
C GLY A 86 -22.42 2.16 8.12
N VAL A 87 -22.38 1.83 9.41
CA VAL A 87 -21.15 1.51 10.13
C VAL A 87 -21.18 0.04 10.51
N GLU A 88 -20.10 -0.66 10.22
CA GLU A 88 -19.79 -1.99 10.71
C GLU A 88 -18.74 -1.88 11.81
N ASN A 89 -19.01 -2.41 12.99
CA ASN A 89 -18.02 -2.52 14.05
C ASN A 89 -17.63 -3.98 14.26
N ILE A 90 -16.32 -4.22 14.34
CA ILE A 90 -15.74 -5.54 14.51
C ILE A 90 -15.09 -5.61 15.89
N TYR A 91 -15.46 -6.60 16.67
CA TYR A 91 -15.05 -6.79 18.06
C TYR A 91 -14.26 -8.08 18.23
N SER A 92 -13.35 -8.12 19.20
CA SER A 92 -12.65 -9.33 19.61
C SER A 92 -13.61 -10.29 20.32
N LYS A 93 -13.70 -11.56 19.88
CA LYS A 93 -14.47 -12.61 20.58
C LYS A 93 -13.91 -12.91 21.98
N LYS A 94 -12.63 -12.67 22.20
CA LYS A 94 -11.94 -12.98 23.47
C LYS A 94 -12.18 -11.91 24.53
N THR A 95 -12.11 -10.65 24.14
CA THR A 95 -12.12 -9.51 25.08
C THR A 95 -13.34 -8.62 24.95
N ASP A 96 -14.15 -8.80 23.91
CA ASP A 96 -15.29 -7.95 23.56
C ASP A 96 -14.92 -6.48 23.26
N ILE A 97 -13.62 -6.23 23.02
CA ILE A 97 -13.10 -4.89 22.73
C ILE A 97 -13.24 -4.62 21.23
N LEU A 98 -13.60 -3.38 20.90
CA LEU A 98 -13.68 -2.87 19.53
C LEU A 98 -12.31 -2.93 18.87
N MET A 99 -12.19 -3.69 17.78
CA MET A 99 -10.94 -3.86 17.01
C MET A 99 -10.91 -2.96 15.78
N SER A 100 -12.07 -2.74 15.15
CA SER A 100 -12.18 -1.82 14.01
C SER A 100 -13.60 -1.32 13.78
N SER A 101 -13.71 -0.19 13.10
CA SER A 101 -14.98 0.41 12.68
C SER A 101 -14.88 0.85 11.22
N ASN A 102 -15.78 0.36 10.38
CA ASN A 102 -15.77 0.56 8.94
C ASN A 102 -17.06 1.25 8.48
N VAL A 103 -16.91 2.37 7.79
CA VAL A 103 -18.02 3.15 7.23
C VAL A 103 -18.19 2.77 5.77
N PHE A 104 -19.40 2.35 5.42
CA PHE A 104 -19.80 2.00 4.07
C PHE A 104 -20.80 3.01 3.50
N VAL A 105 -20.65 3.30 2.21
CA VAL A 105 -21.60 4.08 1.41
C VAL A 105 -21.86 3.33 0.11
N ASP A 106 -23.11 2.90 -0.10
CA ASP A 106 -23.55 2.06 -1.22
C ASP A 106 -22.70 0.79 -1.36
N GLY A 107 -22.42 0.15 -0.23
CA GLY A 107 -21.62 -1.06 -0.11
C GLY A 107 -20.11 -0.85 -0.23
N LEU A 108 -19.64 0.37 -0.50
CA LEU A 108 -18.21 0.67 -0.62
C LEU A 108 -17.64 1.21 0.69
N SER A 109 -16.56 0.62 1.17
CA SER A 109 -15.83 1.09 2.35
C SER A 109 -15.14 2.42 2.02
N VAL A 110 -15.51 3.49 2.74
CA VAL A 110 -14.96 4.84 2.54
C VAL A 110 -14.02 5.26 3.68
N HIS A 111 -14.19 4.67 4.86
CA HIS A 111 -13.40 5.00 6.05
C HIS A 111 -13.29 3.79 6.96
N LEU A 112 -12.08 3.46 7.41
CA LEU A 112 -11.81 2.38 8.35
C LEU A 112 -10.95 2.91 9.50
N LYS A 113 -11.37 2.65 10.73
CA LYS A 113 -10.56 2.85 11.93
C LYS A 113 -10.13 1.51 12.49
N VAL A 114 -8.89 1.42 12.95
CA VAL A 114 -8.33 0.25 13.61
C VAL A 114 -7.87 0.65 15.01
N PHE A 115 -8.28 -0.13 15.99
CA PHE A 115 -7.98 0.07 17.40
C PHE A 115 -7.07 -1.05 17.91
N ASP A 116 -6.41 -0.83 19.04
CA ASP A 116 -5.70 -1.89 19.75
C ASP A 116 -6.49 -2.47 20.91
N GLU A 117 -5.87 -3.41 21.63
CA GLU A 117 -6.48 -4.11 22.75
C GLU A 117 -6.83 -3.18 23.92
N ASP A 118 -6.26 -1.98 23.99
CA ASP A 118 -6.61 -0.96 25.00
C ASP A 118 -7.72 -0.01 24.51
N GLY A 119 -8.20 -0.20 23.26
CA GLY A 119 -9.20 0.64 22.62
C GLY A 119 -8.65 1.95 22.03
N ALA A 120 -7.32 2.11 21.96
CA ALA A 120 -6.71 3.30 21.37
C ALA A 120 -6.68 3.21 19.83
N GLU A 121 -7.00 4.31 19.15
CA GLU A 121 -6.92 4.37 17.68
C GLU A 121 -5.46 4.24 17.23
N ARG A 122 -5.16 3.21 16.45
CA ARG A 122 -3.83 2.97 15.88
C ARG A 122 -3.70 3.50 14.46
N ALA A 123 -4.73 3.27 13.67
CA ALA A 123 -4.69 3.61 12.26
C ALA A 123 -6.06 3.99 11.74
N THR A 124 -6.06 4.86 10.73
CA THR A 124 -7.24 5.23 9.96
C THR A 124 -6.92 5.06 8.48
N VAL A 125 -7.87 4.55 7.70
CA VAL A 125 -7.76 4.39 6.26
C VAL A 125 -8.96 5.07 5.59
N ASP A 126 -8.70 6.07 4.76
CA ASP A 126 -9.71 6.65 3.89
C ASP A 126 -9.58 6.05 2.49
N THR A 127 -10.70 5.67 1.88
CA THR A 127 -10.73 5.17 0.50
C THR A 127 -11.64 6.03 -0.36
N PHE A 128 -11.09 6.48 -1.49
CA PHE A 128 -11.77 7.34 -2.44
C PHE A 128 -12.06 6.57 -3.72
N TYR A 129 -13.17 6.92 -4.35
CA TYR A 129 -13.66 6.30 -5.57
C TYR A 129 -13.86 7.34 -6.67
N ASN A 130 -13.97 6.90 -7.91
CA ASN A 130 -14.37 7.78 -9.01
C ASN A 130 -15.84 8.21 -8.86
N ALA A 131 -16.27 9.19 -9.65
CA ALA A 131 -17.63 9.71 -9.59
C ALA A 131 -18.72 8.64 -9.81
N TYR A 132 -18.40 7.59 -10.59
CA TYR A 132 -19.30 6.47 -10.88
C TYR A 132 -19.19 5.32 -9.87
N LYS A 133 -18.34 5.43 -8.84
CA LYS A 133 -18.12 4.42 -7.80
C LYS A 133 -17.70 3.03 -8.33
N THR A 134 -17.08 2.97 -9.50
CA THR A 134 -16.67 1.71 -10.15
C THR A 134 -15.23 1.32 -9.84
N LYS A 135 -14.38 2.29 -9.49
CA LYS A 135 -12.94 2.05 -9.21
C LYS A 135 -12.48 2.92 -8.04
N LYS A 136 -11.56 2.40 -7.23
CA LYS A 136 -10.81 3.19 -6.24
C LYS A 136 -9.89 4.17 -6.98
N THR A 137 -9.88 5.43 -6.56
CA THR A 137 -9.00 6.47 -7.11
C THR A 137 -7.81 6.73 -6.19
N SER A 138 -8.00 6.64 -4.88
CA SER A 138 -6.90 6.70 -3.92
C SER A 138 -7.26 6.04 -2.59
N THR A 139 -6.23 5.71 -1.82
CA THR A 139 -6.35 5.30 -0.42
C THR A 139 -5.33 6.10 0.40
N ARG A 140 -5.75 6.62 1.54
CA ARG A 140 -4.90 7.32 2.50
C ARG A 140 -4.82 6.54 3.80
N TYR A 141 -3.62 6.36 4.31
CA TYR A 141 -3.36 5.70 5.59
C TYR A 141 -2.77 6.70 6.58
N TYR A 142 -3.43 6.82 7.71
CA TYR A 142 -3.04 7.66 8.82
C TYR A 142 -2.66 6.79 10.01
N GLN A 143 -1.64 7.21 10.73
CA GLN A 143 -1.22 6.60 11.99
C GLN A 143 -1.17 7.69 13.04
N SER A 144 -1.92 7.51 14.14
CA SER A 144 -2.06 8.51 15.21
C SER A 144 -2.41 9.91 14.68
N GLY A 145 -3.37 9.98 13.76
CA GLY A 145 -3.85 11.23 13.14
C GLY A 145 -2.91 11.85 12.09
N THR A 146 -1.72 11.32 11.87
CA THR A 146 -0.76 11.82 10.87
C THR A 146 -0.84 10.96 9.61
N LEU A 147 -0.97 11.60 8.44
CA LEU A 147 -0.89 10.91 7.15
C LEU A 147 0.50 10.30 7.01
N ARG A 148 0.60 8.99 6.77
CA ARG A 148 1.87 8.31 6.49
C ARG A 148 1.97 7.86 5.05
N ASN A 149 0.82 7.44 4.57
CA ASN A 149 0.49 6.75 3.35
C ASN A 149 -0.47 7.41 2.36
N GLU A 150 -0.13 7.59 1.09
CA GLU A 150 -1.16 7.82 0.07
C GLU A 150 -0.83 6.99 -1.17
N LEU A 151 -1.74 6.12 -1.54
CA LEU A 151 -1.72 5.40 -2.80
C LEU A 151 -2.76 6.02 -3.73
N ILE A 152 -2.30 6.56 -4.86
CA ILE A 152 -3.13 7.06 -5.93
C ILE A 152 -3.10 6.02 -7.05
N PHE A 153 -4.27 5.47 -7.36
CA PHE A 153 -4.40 4.40 -8.33
C PHE A 153 -4.35 4.96 -9.76
N SER A 154 -3.82 4.13 -10.66
CA SER A 154 -3.77 4.43 -12.09
C SER A 154 -5.17 4.71 -12.61
N SER A 155 -5.35 5.93 -13.10
CA SER A 155 -6.60 6.41 -13.66
C SER A 155 -6.30 7.14 -14.96
N PRO A 156 -7.24 7.20 -15.92
CA PRO A 156 -7.12 8.11 -17.06
C PRO A 156 -6.82 9.55 -16.64
N TYR A 157 -7.30 9.98 -15.47
CA TYR A 157 -7.02 11.29 -14.88
C TYR A 157 -5.56 11.50 -14.41
N HIS A 158 -4.79 10.43 -14.28
CA HIS A 158 -3.37 10.46 -13.91
C HIS A 158 -2.47 9.90 -15.03
N ASN A 159 -2.90 9.95 -16.29
CA ASN A 159 -2.16 9.42 -17.45
C ASN A 159 -1.72 7.95 -17.25
N GLY A 160 -2.53 7.13 -16.59
CA GLY A 160 -2.18 5.73 -16.33
C GLY A 160 -1.11 5.52 -15.27
N LYS A 161 -0.67 6.58 -14.56
CA LYS A 161 0.36 6.49 -13.52
C LYS A 161 -0.21 6.08 -12.17
N ARG A 162 0.49 5.19 -11.47
CA ARG A 162 0.32 4.93 -10.05
C ARG A 162 1.31 5.78 -9.27
N VAL A 163 0.85 6.37 -8.17
CA VAL A 163 1.69 7.20 -7.31
C VAL A 163 1.56 6.71 -5.87
N PHE A 164 2.68 6.44 -5.21
CA PHE A 164 2.74 6.23 -3.77
C PHE A 164 3.49 7.39 -3.15
N LYS A 165 2.95 7.93 -2.06
CA LYS A 165 3.59 8.99 -1.30
C LYS A 165 3.74 8.54 0.14
N PHE A 166 4.88 8.89 0.73
CA PHE A 166 5.23 8.56 2.10
C PHE A 166 5.59 9.84 2.86
N TRP A 167 5.06 9.98 4.06
CA TRP A 167 5.31 11.13 4.93
C TRP A 167 5.95 10.68 6.25
N ASP A 168 6.82 11.53 6.75
CA ASP A 168 7.42 11.39 8.07
C ASP A 168 6.42 11.67 9.21
N SER A 169 6.82 11.39 10.45
CA SER A 169 5.96 11.55 11.63
C SER A 169 5.59 12.98 11.97
N ASP A 170 6.37 13.93 11.48
CA ASP A 170 6.15 15.36 11.60
C ASP A 170 5.35 15.94 10.42
N GLY A 171 4.97 15.09 9.45
CA GLY A 171 4.12 15.46 8.32
C GLY A 171 4.84 15.97 7.08
N HIS A 172 6.17 15.92 7.03
CA HIS A 172 6.92 16.24 5.81
C HIS A 172 6.83 15.10 4.79
N LEU A 173 6.72 15.42 3.50
CA LEU A 173 6.73 14.43 2.44
C LEU A 173 8.16 13.90 2.29
N GLN A 174 8.37 12.62 2.50
CA GLN A 174 9.69 11.99 2.47
C GLN A 174 10.00 11.40 1.09
N THR A 175 9.06 10.64 0.54
CA THR A 175 9.29 9.84 -0.66
C THR A 175 8.07 9.83 -1.56
N VAL A 176 8.31 9.89 -2.86
CA VAL A 176 7.31 9.64 -3.91
C VAL A 176 7.82 8.53 -4.83
N LEU A 177 7.00 7.51 -5.01
CA LEU A 177 7.18 6.46 -6.03
C LEU A 177 6.14 6.67 -7.13
N ILE A 178 6.57 6.67 -8.38
CA ILE A 178 5.68 6.76 -9.53
C ILE A 178 5.96 5.55 -10.42
N SER A 179 4.92 4.91 -10.93
CA SER A 179 5.08 3.89 -11.97
C SER A 179 3.96 3.94 -13.00
N GLY A 180 4.24 3.52 -14.22
CA GLY A 180 3.25 3.49 -15.29
C GLY A 180 3.85 3.02 -16.60
N SER A 181 3.06 3.17 -17.67
CA SER A 181 3.50 2.98 -19.04
C SER A 181 3.12 4.21 -19.85
N ASP A 182 3.98 4.63 -20.77
CA ASP A 182 3.69 5.74 -21.67
C ASP A 182 2.83 5.29 -22.88
N GLN A 183 2.53 6.20 -23.80
CA GLN A 183 1.72 5.91 -24.98
C GLN A 183 2.40 4.93 -25.97
N THR A 184 3.71 4.73 -25.84
CA THR A 184 4.49 3.80 -26.66
C THR A 184 4.58 2.41 -26.05
N GLY A 185 4.03 2.22 -24.84
CA GLY A 185 4.13 0.99 -24.07
C GLY A 185 5.42 0.89 -23.23
N THR A 186 6.26 1.93 -23.21
CA THR A 186 7.47 1.95 -22.39
C THR A 186 7.08 2.04 -20.92
N GLU A 187 7.48 1.04 -20.14
CA GLU A 187 7.28 1.03 -18.69
C GLU A 187 8.28 1.98 -18.04
N PHE A 188 7.86 2.73 -17.04
CA PHE A 188 8.75 3.59 -16.28
C PHE A 188 8.46 3.52 -14.79
N SER A 189 9.49 3.80 -14.01
CA SER A 189 9.39 4.04 -12.57
C SER A 189 10.26 5.20 -12.13
N GLU A 190 9.78 5.96 -11.15
CA GLU A 190 10.51 7.05 -10.53
C GLU A 190 10.47 6.91 -9.02
N LEU A 191 11.61 7.17 -8.38
CA LEU A 191 11.77 7.30 -6.94
C LEU A 191 12.34 8.68 -6.65
N ILE A 192 11.61 9.48 -5.88
CA ILE A 192 12.00 10.84 -5.51
C ILE A 192 12.00 10.93 -3.99
N ASN A 193 13.11 11.37 -3.38
CA ASN A 193 13.17 11.68 -1.96
C ASN A 193 13.38 13.17 -1.74
N TYR A 194 12.82 13.67 -0.65
CA TYR A 194 12.85 15.08 -0.27
C TYR A 194 13.51 15.25 1.11
N ASP A 195 14.09 16.42 1.35
CA ASP A 195 14.43 16.89 2.69
C ASP A 195 13.19 17.49 3.41
N PRO A 196 13.27 17.81 4.71
CA PRO A 196 12.15 18.42 5.45
C PRO A 196 11.66 19.75 4.88
N GLU A 197 12.52 20.50 4.19
CA GLU A 197 12.17 21.75 3.50
C GLU A 197 11.44 21.52 2.17
N GLY A 198 11.39 20.28 1.69
CA GLY A 198 10.72 19.88 0.45
C GLY A 198 11.61 19.98 -0.81
N ASN A 199 12.93 20.12 -0.65
CA ASN A 199 13.86 20.06 -1.77
C ASN A 199 14.14 18.60 -2.15
N VAL A 200 14.31 18.34 -3.45
CA VAL A 200 14.70 17.01 -3.94
C VAL A 200 16.16 16.74 -3.59
N ILE A 201 16.38 15.71 -2.77
CA ILE A 201 17.73 15.22 -2.39
C ILE A 201 18.13 13.95 -3.14
N PHE A 202 17.17 13.31 -3.80
CA PHE A 202 17.41 12.13 -4.59
C PHE A 202 16.30 11.98 -5.63
N HIS A 203 16.69 11.67 -6.86
CA HIS A 203 15.76 11.25 -7.91
C HIS A 203 16.38 10.13 -8.71
N GLU A 204 15.65 9.05 -8.91
CA GLU A 204 16.01 7.95 -9.79
C GLU A 204 14.85 7.67 -10.74
N ARG A 205 15.11 7.69 -12.05
CA ARG A 205 14.15 7.30 -13.08
C ARG A 205 14.66 6.10 -13.85
N ARG A 206 13.77 5.13 -14.06
CA ARG A 206 14.01 3.94 -14.87
C ARG A 206 13.00 3.84 -15.99
N GLU A 207 13.43 3.35 -17.14
CA GLU A 207 12.58 3.01 -18.28
C GLU A 207 12.90 1.58 -18.72
N ASN A 208 11.90 0.71 -18.81
CA ASN A 208 12.05 -0.73 -19.06
C ASN A 208 13.15 -1.37 -18.18
N ASP A 209 13.11 -1.07 -16.87
CA ASP A 209 14.10 -1.45 -15.85
C ASP A 209 15.53 -0.88 -16.01
N GLU A 210 15.80 -0.13 -17.07
CA GLU A 210 17.08 0.54 -17.29
C GLU A 210 17.12 1.91 -16.62
N LEU A 211 18.21 2.20 -15.91
CA LEU A 211 18.43 3.50 -15.27
C LEU A 211 18.68 4.57 -16.33
N VAL A 212 17.78 5.55 -16.44
CA VAL A 212 17.89 6.66 -17.41
C VAL A 212 18.32 7.97 -16.76
N GLU A 213 17.97 8.20 -15.49
CA GLU A 213 18.30 9.43 -14.78
C GLU A 213 18.59 9.16 -13.30
N LYS A 214 19.59 9.87 -12.76
CA LYS A 214 19.89 9.86 -11.34
C LYS A 214 20.45 11.19 -10.86
N ILE A 215 19.76 11.83 -9.91
CA ILE A 215 20.23 13.03 -9.20
C ILE A 215 20.56 12.65 -7.74
N LYS A 216 21.68 13.16 -7.25
CA LYS A 216 22.17 13.05 -5.86
C LYS A 216 22.53 14.43 -5.32
#